data_AF-K1RBL5-F1
#
_entry.id   AF-K1RBL5-F1
#
_cell.length_a   1.000
_cell.length_b   1.000
_cell.length_c   1.000
_cell.angle_alpha   90.00
_cell.angle_beta   90.00
_cell.angle_gamma   90.00
#
_symmetry.space_group_name_H-M   'P 1'
#
loop_
_entity.id
_entity.type
_entity.pdbx_description
1 polymer ?
#
loop_
_entity_poly.entity_id
_entity_poly.type
_entity_poly.pdbx_seq_one_letter_code
_entity_poly.pdbx_strand_id
1 'polypeptide(L)'
;WNELIDILPTLQRYGKNFYHNISAGVSGYKWFYQTSPMMLQNNGELYTQDENGLVTTGIDSKNAVKGLQLLGDLFTKYSLDTSVQNFFNSFRYSTLPIGIVGMEDYTLIKNGAQELDGKWKLAEYLGTEQEDGTINRKFVANGTGGVIFKNSEKKEASWEFLKWWTSKDVQTEYTYT
;
A
#
# COMPACT_ATOMS: atom_id res chain seq x y z
N TRP A 1 11.11 8.80 1.99
CA TRP A 1 11.52 8.37 0.62
C TRP A 1 12.99 8.63 0.33
N ASN A 2 13.53 9.81 0.65
CA ASN A 2 14.95 10.14 0.40
C ASN A 2 15.91 9.09 0.98
N GLU A 3 15.75 8.70 2.25
CA GLU A 3 16.58 7.66 2.87
C GLU A 3 16.55 6.33 2.10
N LEU A 4 15.38 5.92 1.58
CA LEU A 4 15.28 4.73 0.74
C LEU A 4 16.12 4.91 -0.53
N ILE A 5 15.96 6.04 -1.21
CA ILE A 5 16.68 6.35 -2.45
C ILE A 5 18.19 6.35 -2.21
N ASP A 6 18.65 6.88 -1.08
CA ASP A 6 20.07 6.91 -0.71
C ASP A 6 20.67 5.52 -0.50
N ILE A 7 19.88 4.57 0.03
CA ILE A 7 20.36 3.19 0.25
C ILE A 7 20.20 2.28 -0.98
N LEU A 8 19.36 2.64 -1.96
CA LEU A 8 19.11 1.80 -3.15
C LEU A 8 20.40 1.40 -3.89
N PRO A 9 21.36 2.30 -4.17
CA PRO A 9 22.62 1.92 -4.83
C PRO A 9 23.40 0.85 -4.06
N THR A 10 23.35 0.90 -2.72
CA THR A 10 24.00 -0.10 -1.88
C THR A 10 23.28 -1.44 -1.97
N LEU A 11 21.95 -1.46 -1.88
CA LEU A 11 21.16 -2.69 -2.05
C LEU A 11 21.44 -3.35 -3.41
N GLN A 12 21.42 -2.55 -4.47
CA GLN A 12 21.61 -3.01 -5.85
C GLN A 12 23.01 -3.58 -6.10
N ARG A 13 24.06 -3.04 -5.46
CA ARG A 13 25.41 -3.63 -5.48
C ARG A 13 25.47 -5.06 -4.91
N TYR A 14 24.57 -5.40 -3.99
CA TYR A 14 24.42 -6.75 -3.44
C TYR A 14 23.41 -7.61 -4.21
N GLY A 15 22.94 -7.17 -5.37
CA GLY A 15 21.89 -7.85 -6.14
C GLY A 15 20.52 -7.84 -5.47
N LYS A 16 20.28 -6.85 -4.60
CA LYS A 16 19.01 -6.67 -3.85
C LYS A 16 18.29 -5.42 -4.34
N ASN A 17 16.99 -5.33 -4.07
CA ASN A 17 16.20 -4.14 -4.41
C ASN A 17 15.09 -3.87 -3.38
N PHE A 18 14.36 -2.77 -3.56
CA PHE A 18 13.17 -2.47 -2.77
C PHE A 18 11.89 -2.88 -3.51
N TYR A 19 10.95 -3.44 -2.78
CA TYR A 19 9.63 -3.77 -3.29
C TYR A 19 8.61 -2.67 -3.03
N HIS A 20 8.12 -2.04 -4.09
CA HIS A 20 6.94 -1.19 -4.01
C HIS A 20 5.71 -2.00 -4.44
N ASN A 21 4.63 -2.00 -3.64
CA ASN A 21 3.42 -2.81 -3.89
C ASN A 21 2.78 -2.65 -5.29
N ILE A 22 2.94 -1.50 -5.94
CA ILE A 22 2.56 -1.27 -7.35
C ILE A 22 3.19 -2.26 -8.34
N SER A 23 4.33 -2.87 -8.02
CA SER A 23 4.97 -3.89 -8.86
C SER A 23 4.43 -5.29 -8.62
N ALA A 24 3.43 -5.49 -7.74
CA ALA A 24 2.72 -6.75 -7.66
C ALA A 24 2.28 -7.21 -9.07
N GLY A 25 2.54 -8.47 -9.40
CA GLY A 25 2.43 -9.09 -10.74
C GLY A 25 1.06 -9.08 -11.42
N VAL A 26 0.12 -8.26 -10.97
CA VAL A 26 -1.17 -8.01 -11.61
C VAL A 26 -0.94 -7.11 -12.82
N SER A 27 -1.00 -7.70 -14.02
CA SER A 27 -0.82 -6.98 -15.28
C SER A 27 -2.05 -6.15 -15.63
N GLY A 28 -1.83 -4.90 -16.05
CA GLY A 28 -2.83 -4.07 -16.75
C GLY A 28 -3.47 -2.95 -15.92
N TYR A 29 -3.53 -3.06 -14.59
CA TYR A 29 -4.13 -2.03 -13.73
C TYR A 29 -3.32 -1.83 -12.46
N LYS A 30 -3.14 -0.56 -12.08
CA LYS A 30 -2.55 -0.16 -10.79
C LYS A 30 -3.63 0.42 -9.91
N TRP A 31 -3.71 -0.04 -8.67
CA TRP A 31 -4.78 0.35 -7.77
C TRP A 31 -4.55 1.74 -7.19
N PHE A 32 -5.65 2.45 -6.90
CA PHE A 32 -5.59 3.76 -6.27
C PHE A 32 -4.78 3.76 -4.97
N TYR A 33 -4.88 2.71 -4.16
CA TYR A 33 -4.14 2.65 -2.90
C TYR A 33 -2.62 2.50 -3.08
N GLN A 34 -2.17 2.09 -4.27
CA GLN A 34 -0.75 1.95 -4.60
C GLN A 34 -0.15 3.25 -5.15
N THR A 35 -0.96 4.04 -5.86
CA THR A 35 -0.50 5.26 -6.57
C THR A 35 -0.77 6.54 -5.79
N SER A 36 -1.96 6.66 -5.18
CA SER A 36 -2.41 7.88 -4.49
C SER A 36 -1.56 8.29 -3.28
N PRO A 37 -0.97 7.39 -2.47
CA PRO A 37 -0.16 7.80 -1.33
C PRO A 37 0.94 8.81 -1.70
N MET A 38 1.62 8.62 -2.83
CA MET A 38 2.72 9.50 -3.24
C MET A 38 2.27 10.93 -3.51
N MET A 39 1.11 11.07 -4.16
CA MET A 39 0.45 12.37 -4.35
C MET A 39 0.01 12.97 -3.00
N LEU A 40 -0.68 12.20 -2.16
CA LEU A 40 -1.22 12.67 -0.87
C LEU A 40 -0.10 13.10 0.09
N GLN A 41 1.05 12.42 0.06
CA GLN A 41 2.23 12.76 0.84
C GLN A 41 2.91 14.05 0.38
N ASN A 42 2.67 14.47 -0.87
CA ASN A 42 3.12 15.75 -1.41
C ASN A 42 2.03 16.84 -1.29
N ASN A 43 1.00 16.63 -0.46
CA ASN A 43 -0.14 17.53 -0.29
C ASN A 43 -0.92 17.80 -1.61
N GLY A 44 -0.94 16.81 -2.49
CA GLY A 44 -1.89 16.77 -3.59
C GLY A 44 -3.24 16.20 -3.13
N GLU A 45 -4.28 16.44 -3.92
CA GLU A 45 -5.65 16.01 -3.64
C GLU A 45 -6.22 15.27 -4.85
N LEU A 46 -7.08 14.27 -4.62
CA LEU A 46 -7.78 13.58 -5.71
C LEU A 46 -8.84 14.47 -6.36
N TYR A 47 -9.52 15.26 -5.53
CA TYR A 47 -10.58 16.15 -5.92
C TYR A 47 -10.38 17.49 -5.23
N THR A 48 -10.63 18.57 -5.96
CA THR A 48 -10.63 19.94 -5.44
C THR A 48 -12.04 20.51 -5.57
N GLN A 49 -12.40 21.43 -4.69
CA GLN A 49 -13.69 22.12 -4.74
C GLN A 49 -13.45 23.62 -4.80
N ASP A 50 -14.11 24.31 -5.73
CA ASP A 50 -14.07 25.77 -5.79
C ASP A 50 -15.04 26.42 -4.78
N GLU A 51 -14.97 27.75 -4.65
CA GLU A 51 -15.82 28.51 -3.74
C GLU A 51 -17.33 28.39 -4.04
N ASN A 52 -17.70 28.01 -5.26
CA ASN A 52 -19.08 27.80 -5.69
C ASN A 52 -19.55 26.36 -5.45
N GLY A 53 -18.69 25.49 -4.92
CA GLY A 53 -18.99 24.10 -4.63
C GLY A 53 -18.76 23.14 -5.80
N LEU A 54 -18.22 23.59 -6.93
CA LEU A 54 -17.92 22.73 -8.07
C LEU A 54 -16.72 21.82 -7.76
N VAL A 55 -16.92 20.50 -7.86
CA VAL A 55 -15.88 19.50 -7.64
C VAL A 55 -15.20 19.13 -8.96
N THR A 56 -13.88 19.28 -9.01
CA THR A 56 -13.04 18.88 -10.15
C THR A 56 -11.96 17.88 -9.70
N THR A 57 -11.29 17.23 -10.63
CA THR A 57 -10.11 16.41 -10.32
C THR A 57 -8.94 17.30 -9.89
N GLY A 58 -8.20 16.90 -8.85
CA GLY A 58 -7.02 17.63 -8.34
C GLY A 58 -5.68 17.02 -8.72
N ILE A 59 -5.69 15.94 -9.52
CA ILE A 59 -4.51 15.11 -9.82
C ILE A 59 -3.46 15.82 -10.69
N ASP A 60 -3.83 16.90 -11.36
CA ASP A 60 -2.96 17.74 -12.21
C ASP A 60 -2.35 18.93 -11.45
N SER A 61 -2.67 19.09 -10.16
CA SER A 61 -2.02 20.08 -9.31
C SER A 61 -0.50 19.83 -9.22
N LYS A 62 0.29 20.91 -9.08
CA LYS A 62 1.76 20.84 -8.96
C LYS A 62 2.22 19.82 -7.91
N ASN A 63 1.53 19.80 -6.77
CA ASN A 63 1.81 18.88 -5.66
C ASN A 63 1.50 17.43 -6.02
N ALA A 64 0.38 17.18 -6.69
CA ALA A 64 0.03 15.84 -7.14
C ALA A 64 1.00 15.30 -8.19
N VAL A 65 1.31 16.13 -9.19
CA VAL A 65 2.29 15.79 -10.23
C VAL A 65 3.66 15.50 -9.62
N LYS A 66 4.11 16.28 -8.62
CA LYS A 66 5.38 16.01 -7.91
C LYS A 66 5.39 14.61 -7.28
N GLY A 67 4.31 14.23 -6.60
CA GLY A 67 4.19 12.90 -5.98
C GLY A 67 4.17 11.76 -7.01
N LEU A 68 3.38 11.91 -8.08
CA LEU A 68 3.29 10.93 -9.16
C LEU A 68 4.61 10.82 -9.95
N GLN A 69 5.33 11.92 -10.14
CA GLN A 69 6.66 11.91 -10.75
C GLN A 69 7.64 11.12 -9.91
N LEU A 70 7.66 11.32 -8.58
CA LEU A 70 8.52 10.54 -7.69
C LEU A 70 8.20 9.05 -7.78
N LEU A 71 6.91 8.68 -7.83
CA LEU A 71 6.51 7.29 -8.05
C LEU A 71 7.06 6.72 -9.37
N GLY A 72 6.96 7.48 -10.48
CA GLY A 72 7.52 7.07 -11.76
C GLY A 72 9.05 6.99 -11.75
N ASP A 73 9.72 7.90 -11.05
CA ASP A 73 11.17 7.96 -10.92
C ASP A 73 11.73 6.72 -10.19
N LEU A 74 11.00 6.17 -9.22
CA LEU A 74 11.38 4.90 -8.57
C LEU A 74 11.65 3.78 -9.59
N PHE A 75 10.85 3.68 -10.65
CA PHE A 75 11.01 2.65 -11.67
C PHE A 75 11.96 3.08 -12.79
N THR A 76 11.86 4.33 -13.24
CA THR A 76 12.57 4.80 -14.43
C THR A 76 14.00 5.27 -14.16
N LYS A 77 14.24 5.89 -12.99
CA LYS A 77 15.56 6.43 -12.60
C LYS A 77 16.26 5.54 -11.58
N TYR A 78 15.51 5.00 -10.63
CA TYR A 78 16.07 4.22 -9.52
C TYR A 78 15.96 2.70 -9.72
N SER A 79 15.46 2.27 -10.88
CA SER A 79 15.45 0.87 -11.32
C SER A 79 14.80 -0.11 -10.33
N LEU A 80 13.69 0.28 -9.71
CA LEU A 80 12.83 -0.68 -9.02
C LEU A 80 12.22 -1.67 -10.02
N ASP A 81 11.98 -2.89 -9.55
CA ASP A 81 11.34 -3.94 -10.35
C ASP A 81 9.92 -3.54 -10.74
N THR A 82 9.59 -3.58 -12.03
CA THR A 82 8.26 -3.23 -12.55
C THR A 82 7.22 -4.33 -12.36
N SER A 83 7.68 -5.56 -12.10
CA SER A 83 6.85 -6.73 -11.88
C SER A 83 7.54 -7.72 -10.93
N VAL A 84 6.88 -8.02 -9.82
CA VAL A 84 7.30 -9.00 -8.81
C VAL A 84 6.13 -9.95 -8.61
N GLN A 85 6.33 -11.22 -8.98
CA GLN A 85 5.28 -12.22 -8.95
C GLN A 85 4.85 -12.61 -7.54
N ASN A 86 5.81 -12.72 -6.63
CA ASN A 86 5.56 -13.16 -5.27
C ASN A 86 6.55 -12.46 -4.34
N PHE A 87 6.08 -11.46 -3.59
CA PHE A 87 6.93 -10.73 -2.67
C PHE A 87 7.41 -11.61 -1.51
N PHE A 88 6.52 -12.44 -0.93
CA PHE A 88 6.87 -13.36 0.15
C PHE A 88 8.14 -14.19 -0.16
N ASN A 89 8.22 -14.80 -1.34
CA ASN A 89 9.39 -15.58 -1.76
C ASN A 89 10.63 -14.68 -1.95
N SER A 90 10.48 -13.51 -2.58
CA SER A 90 11.58 -12.56 -2.76
C SER A 90 12.14 -12.05 -1.42
N PHE A 91 11.26 -11.82 -0.44
CA PHE A 91 11.65 -11.43 0.91
C PHE A 91 12.32 -12.59 1.65
N ARG A 92 11.72 -13.79 1.61
CA ARG A 92 12.25 -15.01 2.22
C ARG A 92 13.65 -15.37 1.74
N TYR A 93 13.91 -15.25 0.43
CA TYR A 93 15.23 -15.49 -0.17
C TYR A 93 16.12 -14.24 -0.22
N SER A 94 15.72 -13.15 0.45
CA SER A 94 16.51 -11.92 0.60
C SER A 94 16.91 -11.22 -0.71
N THR A 95 16.14 -11.40 -1.79
CA THR A 95 16.30 -10.64 -3.03
C THR A 95 15.63 -9.26 -2.92
N LEU A 96 14.47 -9.20 -2.25
CA LEU A 96 13.77 -7.96 -1.90
C LEU A 96 13.65 -7.84 -0.37
N PRO A 97 14.70 -7.43 0.34
CA PRO A 97 14.74 -7.41 1.81
C PRO A 97 13.91 -6.29 2.46
N ILE A 98 13.38 -5.35 1.67
CA ILE A 98 12.57 -4.23 2.16
C ILE A 98 11.41 -4.05 1.18
N GLY A 99 10.19 -3.89 1.70
CA GLY A 99 9.03 -3.70 0.86
C GLY A 99 7.82 -3.11 1.57
N ILE A 100 6.92 -2.54 0.78
CA ILE A 100 5.57 -2.17 1.22
C ILE A 100 4.64 -3.34 0.96
N VAL A 101 3.97 -3.82 2.00
CA VAL A 101 3.11 -5.00 1.92
C VAL A 101 1.74 -4.79 2.56
N GLY A 102 0.78 -5.62 2.17
CA GLY A 102 -0.51 -5.74 2.83
C GLY A 102 -0.51 -6.81 3.93
N MET A 103 -1.67 -7.01 4.56
CA MET A 103 -1.86 -8.01 5.60
C MET A 103 -1.65 -9.46 5.13
N GLU A 104 -1.89 -9.74 3.85
CA GLU A 104 -1.70 -11.07 3.27
C GLU A 104 -0.23 -11.52 3.33
N ASP A 105 0.69 -10.71 2.79
CA ASP A 105 2.13 -10.99 2.87
C ASP A 105 2.62 -11.03 4.33
N TYR A 106 2.11 -10.15 5.20
CA TYR A 106 2.46 -10.18 6.63
C TYR A 106 2.12 -11.54 7.25
N THR A 107 0.91 -12.06 7.01
CA THR A 107 0.47 -13.36 7.52
C THR A 107 1.32 -14.49 6.94
N LEU A 108 1.64 -14.44 5.64
CA LEU A 108 2.51 -15.41 4.98
C LEU A 108 3.93 -15.40 5.56
N ILE A 109 4.52 -14.22 5.79
CA ILE A 109 5.86 -14.08 6.40
C ILE A 109 5.85 -14.63 7.82
N LYS A 110 4.86 -14.22 8.63
CA LYS A 110 4.75 -14.60 10.04
C LYS A 110 4.55 -16.10 10.25
N ASN A 111 3.73 -16.73 9.43
CA ASN A 111 3.35 -18.14 9.62
C ASN A 111 4.10 -19.11 8.69
N GLY A 112 4.55 -18.63 7.53
CA GLY A 112 5.11 -19.45 6.44
C GLY A 112 6.63 -19.48 6.34
N ALA A 113 7.34 -18.68 7.14
CA ALA A 113 8.81 -18.59 7.11
C ALA A 113 9.42 -18.49 8.52
N GLN A 114 9.29 -19.56 9.31
CA GLN A 114 9.84 -19.65 10.68
C GLN A 114 11.34 -19.33 10.75
N GLU A 115 12.11 -19.59 9.69
CA GLU A 115 13.54 -19.28 9.63
C GLU A 115 13.85 -17.77 9.66
N LEU A 116 12.83 -16.92 9.44
CA LEU A 116 12.94 -15.47 9.52
C LEU A 116 12.56 -14.93 10.91
N ASP A 117 12.16 -15.78 11.85
CA ASP A 117 11.76 -15.33 13.20
C ASP A 117 12.86 -14.50 13.86
N GLY A 118 12.50 -13.30 14.33
CA GLY A 118 13.43 -12.32 14.90
C GLY A 118 14.36 -11.63 13.90
N LYS A 119 14.28 -11.94 12.60
CA LYS A 119 15.13 -11.36 11.54
C LYS A 119 14.43 -10.30 10.68
N TRP A 120 13.16 -10.05 10.93
CA TRP A 120 12.39 -9.02 10.27
C TRP A 120 11.63 -8.17 11.28
N LYS A 121 11.25 -6.97 10.86
CA LYS A 121 10.42 -6.05 11.64
C LYS A 121 9.50 -5.29 10.72
N LEU A 122 8.36 -4.86 11.26
CA LEU A 122 7.57 -3.81 10.64
C LEU A 122 8.21 -2.45 10.94
N ALA A 123 8.08 -1.54 10.00
CA ALA A 123 8.45 -0.14 10.15
C ALA A 123 7.27 0.73 9.74
N GLU A 124 7.32 2.01 10.10
CA GLU A 124 6.35 2.98 9.62
C GLU A 124 6.35 3.04 8.09
N TYR A 125 5.19 3.37 7.51
CA TYR A 125 5.09 3.60 6.09
C TYR A 125 6.04 4.72 5.64
N LEU A 126 6.65 4.58 4.46
CA LEU A 126 7.54 5.62 3.92
C LEU A 126 6.76 6.91 3.72
N GLY A 127 7.37 8.03 4.12
CA GLY A 127 6.78 9.35 4.00
C GLY A 127 7.62 10.33 3.21
N THR A 128 6.99 11.47 2.88
CA THR A 128 7.62 12.63 2.26
C THR A 128 7.81 13.71 3.30
N GLU A 129 9.04 14.23 3.39
CA GLU A 129 9.37 15.37 4.24
C GLU A 129 8.70 16.65 3.74
N GLN A 130 8.12 17.41 4.67
CA GLN A 130 7.43 18.66 4.43
C GLN A 130 8.36 19.85 4.70
N GLU A 131 7.96 21.06 4.30
CA GLU A 131 8.76 22.27 4.49
C GLU A 131 9.03 22.61 5.97
N ASP A 132 8.15 22.19 6.86
CA ASP A 132 8.27 22.35 8.32
C ASP A 132 9.10 21.25 8.99
N GLY A 133 9.68 20.32 8.22
CA GLY A 133 10.45 19.18 8.72
C GLY A 133 9.61 18.01 9.21
N THR A 134 8.27 18.10 9.19
CA THR A 134 7.41 16.95 9.48
C THR A 134 7.45 15.94 8.34
N ILE A 135 7.13 14.68 8.62
CA ILE A 135 7.09 13.64 7.59
C ILE A 135 5.65 13.18 7.39
N ASN A 136 5.10 13.48 6.22
CA ASN A 136 3.76 13.07 5.83
C ASN A 136 3.79 11.60 5.34
N ARG A 137 3.11 10.71 6.07
CA ARG A 137 2.98 9.27 5.80
C ARG A 137 1.56 8.89 5.38
N LYS A 138 0.78 9.81 4.82
CA LYS A 138 -0.56 9.50 4.30
C LYS A 138 -0.47 8.27 3.40
N PHE A 139 -1.30 7.29 3.72
CA PHE A 139 -1.49 6.08 2.93
C PHE A 139 -3.00 5.87 2.76
N VAL A 140 -3.38 5.11 1.75
CA VAL A 140 -4.76 4.74 1.53
C VAL A 140 -4.95 3.33 2.08
N ALA A 141 -5.75 3.19 3.13
CA ALA A 141 -6.18 1.88 3.58
C ALA A 141 -7.14 1.28 2.53
N ASN A 142 -6.85 0.06 2.08
CA ASN A 142 -7.80 -0.73 1.32
C ASN A 142 -8.56 -1.66 2.28
N GLY A 143 -9.78 -1.99 1.93
CA GLY A 143 -10.63 -2.85 2.75
C GLY A 143 -11.81 -3.39 1.96
N THR A 144 -12.50 -4.35 2.56
CA THR A 144 -13.72 -4.94 2.00
C THR A 144 -14.90 -4.58 2.88
N GLY A 145 -16.05 -4.32 2.24
CA GLY A 145 -17.32 -4.07 2.93
C GLY A 145 -18.37 -5.11 2.55
N GLY A 146 -19.31 -5.37 3.46
CA GLY A 146 -20.52 -6.13 3.16
C GLY A 146 -21.62 -5.23 2.62
N VAL A 147 -22.35 -5.68 1.61
CA VAL A 147 -23.50 -4.97 1.04
C VAL A 147 -24.71 -5.89 0.99
N ILE A 148 -25.88 -5.38 1.40
CA ILE A 148 -27.16 -6.06 1.23
C ILE A 148 -27.87 -5.41 0.04
N PHE A 149 -28.13 -6.19 -1.01
CA PHE A 149 -28.83 -5.66 -2.18
C PHE A 149 -30.28 -5.30 -1.85
N LYS A 150 -30.73 -4.17 -2.39
CA LYS A 150 -32.09 -3.65 -2.17
C LYS A 150 -33.19 -4.63 -2.59
N ASN A 151 -32.95 -5.45 -3.61
CA ASN A 151 -33.88 -6.46 -4.11
C ASN A 151 -33.74 -7.84 -3.43
N SER A 152 -32.90 -8.00 -2.41
CA SER A 152 -32.79 -9.25 -1.66
C SER A 152 -34.11 -9.57 -0.96
N GLU A 153 -34.58 -10.82 -1.06
CA GLU A 153 -35.71 -11.31 -0.26
C GLU A 153 -35.29 -11.79 1.14
N LYS A 154 -33.99 -11.73 1.47
CA LYS A 154 -33.42 -12.21 2.74
C LYS A 154 -32.71 -11.11 3.52
N LYS A 155 -33.23 -9.88 3.51
CA LYS A 155 -32.53 -8.70 4.07
C LYS A 155 -32.20 -8.87 5.55
N GLU A 156 -33.16 -9.33 6.35
CA GLU A 156 -33.01 -9.52 7.79
C GLU A 156 -31.97 -10.61 8.08
N ALA A 157 -32.05 -11.76 7.40
CA ALA A 157 -31.07 -12.84 7.56
C ALA A 157 -29.66 -12.41 7.12
N SER A 158 -29.54 -11.65 6.02
CA SER A 158 -28.26 -11.08 5.59
C SER A 158 -27.71 -10.07 6.60
N TRP A 159 -28.56 -9.28 7.24
CA TRP A 159 -28.16 -8.34 8.28
C TRP A 159 -27.65 -9.05 9.54
N GLU A 160 -28.37 -10.08 10.01
CA GLU A 160 -27.91 -10.91 11.13
C GLU A 160 -26.57 -11.57 10.81
N PHE A 161 -26.39 -12.09 9.59
CA PHE A 161 -25.11 -12.64 9.15
C PHE A 161 -23.99 -11.59 9.16
N LEU A 162 -24.21 -10.40 8.60
CA LEU A 162 -23.19 -9.35 8.57
C LEU A 162 -22.80 -8.87 9.97
N LYS A 163 -23.75 -8.79 10.91
CA LYS A 163 -23.45 -8.49 12.32
C LYS A 163 -22.60 -9.57 12.97
N TRP A 164 -22.94 -10.85 12.76
CA TRP A 164 -22.14 -11.96 13.27
C TRP A 164 -20.74 -11.95 12.66
N TRP A 165 -20.63 -11.89 11.33
CA TRP A 165 -19.36 -11.95 10.62
C TRP A 165 -18.44 -10.79 11.00
N THR A 166 -18.97 -9.56 11.13
CA THR A 166 -18.19 -8.38 11.50
C THR A 166 -18.03 -8.20 13.02
N SER A 167 -18.52 -9.13 13.84
CA SER A 167 -18.35 -9.07 15.29
C SER A 167 -16.89 -9.26 15.69
N LYS A 168 -16.50 -8.65 16.81
CA LYS A 168 -15.13 -8.71 17.34
C LYS A 168 -14.67 -10.14 17.54
N ASP A 169 -15.50 -10.99 18.14
CA ASP A 169 -15.10 -12.35 18.52
C ASP A 169 -14.85 -13.20 17.28
N VAL A 170 -15.73 -13.13 16.28
CA VAL A 170 -15.60 -13.87 15.00
C VAL A 170 -14.40 -13.37 14.20
N GLN A 171 -14.17 -12.06 14.10
CA GLN A 171 -13.00 -11.51 13.40
C GLN A 171 -11.68 -11.84 14.13
N THR A 172 -11.71 -11.92 15.46
CA THR A 172 -10.55 -12.33 16.26
C THR A 172 -10.22 -13.79 16.00
N GLU A 173 -11.21 -14.68 16.05
CA GLU A 173 -11.04 -16.10 15.74
C GLU A 173 -10.48 -16.28 14.32
N TYR A 174 -11.11 -15.66 13.31
CA TYR A 174 -10.64 -15.73 11.92
C TYR A 174 -9.19 -15.24 11.72
N THR A 175 -8.73 -14.27 12.52
CA THR A 175 -7.37 -13.71 12.40
C THR A 175 -6.30 -14.61 13.03
N TYR A 176 -6.65 -15.36 14.08
CA TYR A 176 -5.68 -16.13 14.88
C TYR A 176 -5.77 -17.65 14.71
N THR A 177 -6.78 -18.14 13.98
CA THR A 177 -6.97 -19.57 13.67
C THR A 177 -6.57 -19.86 12.24
#